data_AF-A0A957UD94-F1
#
_entry.id   AF-A0A957UD94-F1
#
_cell.length_a   1.000
_cell.length_b   1.000
_cell.length_c   1.000
_cell.angle_alpha   90.00
_cell.angle_beta   90.00
_cell.angle_gamma   90.00
#
_symmetry.space_group_name_H-M   'P 1'
#
loop_
_entity.id
_entity.type
_entity.pdbx_description
1 polymer ?
#
loop_
_entity_poly.entity_id
_entity_poly.type
_entity_poly.pdbx_seq_one_letter_code
_entity_poly.pdbx_strand_id
1 'polypeptide(L)'
;MNSKSIQEALAVLDDATRPAMEREQAAHKLAEAPSPEGVERLVAALEDEESGVRWAAAAALIDCGETALAPLLNALVSQPDSTWLREGAHHVFSNTRSLKVQQATADVVKALKGPASGVATTEAAVRALMALQG
;
A
#
# COMPACT_ATOMS: atom_id res chain seq x y z
N MET A 1 8.17 -14.94 16.05
CA MET A 1 7.83 -13.54 16.41
C MET A 1 6.70 -13.55 17.43
N ASN A 2 6.73 -12.66 18.44
CA ASN A 2 5.67 -12.54 19.46
C ASN A 2 4.63 -11.49 19.03
N SER A 3 3.33 -11.76 19.25
CA SER A 3 2.22 -10.81 19.04
C SER A 3 2.49 -9.41 19.62
N LYS A 4 3.15 -9.29 20.77
CA LYS A 4 3.55 -8.00 21.37
C LYS A 4 4.45 -7.16 20.45
N SER A 5 5.32 -7.83 19.70
CA SER A 5 6.29 -7.22 18.79
C SER A 5 5.62 -6.60 17.56
N ILE A 6 4.50 -7.17 17.11
CA ILE A 6 3.70 -6.67 15.98
C ILE A 6 2.82 -5.50 16.44
N GLN A 7 2.19 -5.60 17.61
CA GLN A 7 1.40 -4.51 18.18
C GLN A 7 2.24 -3.24 18.43
N GLU A 8 3.48 -3.42 18.88
CA GLU A 8 4.43 -2.31 18.99
C GLU A 8 4.78 -1.71 17.63
N ALA A 9 4.97 -2.52 16.59
CA ALA A 9 5.24 -2.03 15.24
C ALA A 9 4.06 -1.21 14.69
N LEU A 10 2.82 -1.68 14.88
CA LEU A 10 1.63 -0.92 14.51
C LEU A 10 1.62 0.45 15.20
N ALA A 11 1.80 0.46 16.53
CA ALA A 11 1.79 1.69 17.31
C ALA A 11 2.90 2.67 16.89
N VAL A 12 4.11 2.17 16.59
CA VAL A 12 5.23 3.01 16.13
C VAL A 12 4.94 3.60 14.75
N LEU A 13 4.42 2.80 13.82
CA LEU A 13 4.12 3.25 12.46
C LEU A 13 3.02 4.33 12.44
N ASP A 14 2.05 4.24 13.34
CA ASP A 14 0.95 5.20 13.47
C ASP A 14 1.33 6.51 14.17
N ASP A 15 2.43 6.52 14.90
CA ASP A 15 2.86 7.68 15.68
C ASP A 15 3.82 8.56 14.86
N ALA A 16 3.24 9.57 14.21
CA ALA A 16 3.96 10.56 13.43
C ALA A 16 5.05 11.32 14.23
N THR A 17 5.01 11.30 15.56
CA THR A 17 6.04 11.93 16.41
C THR A 17 7.29 11.07 16.58
N ARG A 18 7.22 9.77 16.26
CA ARG A 18 8.39 8.88 16.27
C ARG A 18 9.39 9.29 15.20
N PRO A 19 10.68 9.03 15.38
CA PRO A 19 11.66 9.21 14.31
C PRO A 19 11.31 8.40 13.05
N ALA A 20 11.55 8.97 11.87
CA ALA A 20 11.27 8.31 10.57
C ALA A 20 11.89 6.91 10.49
N MET A 21 13.14 6.75 10.94
CA MET A 21 13.84 5.46 10.97
C MET A 21 13.12 4.39 11.78
N GLU A 22 12.45 4.75 12.88
CA GLU A 22 11.70 3.80 13.69
C GLU A 22 10.41 3.38 12.99
N ARG A 23 9.73 4.31 12.31
CA ARG A 23 8.56 4.02 11.48
C ARG A 23 8.91 3.14 10.29
N GLU A 24 10.04 3.39 9.63
CA GLU A 24 10.58 2.52 8.56
C GLU A 24 10.82 1.09 9.07
N GLN A 25 11.48 0.94 10.22
CA GLN A 25 11.70 -0.37 10.84
C GLN A 25 10.39 -1.07 11.20
N ALA A 26 9.42 -0.31 11.70
CA ALA A 26 8.09 -0.83 11.99
C ALA A 26 7.40 -1.35 10.71
N ALA A 27 7.46 -0.61 9.60
CA ALA A 27 6.91 -1.05 8.32
C ALA A 27 7.53 -2.38 7.85
N HIS A 28 8.86 -2.51 7.87
CA HIS A 28 9.54 -3.75 7.50
C HIS A 28 9.12 -4.92 8.40
N LYS A 29 8.98 -4.67 9.70
CA LYS A 29 8.58 -5.69 10.68
C LYS A 29 7.15 -6.19 10.47
N LEU A 30 6.23 -5.33 9.99
CA LEU A 30 4.87 -5.74 9.63
C LEU A 30 4.85 -6.63 8.37
N ALA A 31 5.80 -6.47 7.45
CA ALA A 31 5.93 -7.34 6.28
C ALA A 31 6.40 -8.76 6.62
N GLU A 32 7.16 -8.94 7.71
CA GLU A 32 7.63 -10.28 8.14
C GLU A 32 6.49 -11.19 8.62
N ALA A 33 5.38 -10.59 9.07
CA ALA A 33 4.19 -11.31 9.50
C ALA A 33 2.92 -10.58 9.04
N PRO A 34 2.57 -10.67 7.74
CA PRO A 34 1.44 -9.95 7.17
C PRO A 34 0.14 -10.33 7.89
N SER A 35 -0.56 -9.31 8.39
CA SER A 35 -1.90 -9.42 8.95
C SER A 35 -2.81 -8.39 8.27
N PRO A 36 -4.14 -8.60 8.26
CA PRO A 36 -5.06 -7.61 7.69
C PRO A 36 -4.84 -6.20 8.27
N GLU A 37 -4.69 -6.09 9.59
CA GLU A 37 -4.41 -4.82 10.28
C GLU A 37 -3.04 -4.25 9.88
N GLY A 38 -2.00 -5.08 9.81
CA GLY A 38 -0.66 -4.64 9.41
C GLY A 38 -0.64 -4.11 7.98
N VAL A 39 -1.32 -4.78 7.06
CA VAL A 39 -1.45 -4.32 5.67
C VAL A 39 -2.20 -2.99 5.60
N GLU A 40 -3.29 -2.82 6.36
CA GLU A 40 -4.02 -1.54 6.40
C GLU A 40 -3.13 -0.39 6.88
N ARG A 41 -2.30 -0.60 7.92
CA ARG A 41 -1.35 0.42 8.39
C ARG A 41 -0.25 0.71 7.39
N LEU A 42 0.25 -0.31 6.70
CA LEU A 42 1.23 -0.12 5.61
C LEU A 42 0.64 0.70 4.46
N VAL A 43 -0.63 0.47 4.09
CA VAL A 43 -1.32 1.29 3.07
C VAL A 43 -1.46 2.74 3.54
N ALA A 44 -1.81 2.98 4.81
CA ALA A 44 -1.87 4.33 5.37
C ALA A 44 -0.49 5.01 5.37
N ALA A 45 0.59 4.26 5.65
CA ALA A 45 1.96 4.78 5.66
C ALA A 45 2.49 5.18 4.27
N LEU A 46 1.78 4.87 3.17
CA LEU A 46 2.07 5.46 1.86
C LEU A 46 1.82 6.97 1.80
N GLU A 47 1.11 7.51 2.79
CA GLU A 47 0.83 8.95 2.96
C GLU A 47 1.74 9.61 4.00
N ASP A 48 2.72 8.88 4.55
CA ASP A 48 3.64 9.45 5.53
C ASP A 48 4.41 10.64 4.94
N GLU A 49 4.64 11.69 5.72
CA GLU A 49 5.36 12.89 5.28
C GLU A 49 6.81 12.57 4.86
N GLU A 50 7.42 11.59 5.52
CA GLU A 50 8.80 11.17 5.28
C GLU A 50 8.89 10.18 4.12
N SER A 51 9.68 10.52 3.11
CA SER A 51 9.82 9.69 1.90
C SER A 51 10.41 8.30 2.18
N GLY A 52 11.26 8.19 3.21
CA GLY A 52 11.81 6.90 3.64
C GLY A 52 10.74 5.96 4.15
N VAL A 53 9.80 6.47 4.96
CA VAL A 53 8.66 5.70 5.48
C VAL A 53 7.74 5.26 4.34
N ARG A 54 7.42 6.17 3.40
CA ARG A 54 6.61 5.81 2.21
C ARG A 54 7.26 4.71 1.38
N TRP A 55 8.58 4.76 1.21
CA TRP A 55 9.32 3.73 0.48
C TRP A 55 9.30 2.39 1.22
N ALA A 56 9.55 2.40 2.54
CA ALA A 56 9.51 1.19 3.37
C ALA A 56 8.11 0.55 3.37
N ALA A 57 7.05 1.37 3.43
CA ALA A 57 5.67 0.92 3.32
C ALA A 57 5.38 0.27 1.96
N ALA A 58 5.78 0.89 0.85
CA ALA A 58 5.62 0.30 -0.48
C ALA A 58 6.40 -1.02 -0.64
N ALA A 59 7.64 -1.08 -0.14
CA ALA A 59 8.45 -2.30 -0.14
C ALA A 59 7.76 -3.42 0.67
N ALA A 60 7.28 -3.10 1.88
CA ALA A 60 6.56 -4.05 2.72
C ALA A 60 5.27 -4.55 2.06
N LEU A 61 4.52 -3.69 1.37
CA LEU A 61 3.32 -4.10 0.62
C LEU A 61 3.66 -5.03 -0.56
N ILE A 62 4.80 -4.84 -1.22
CA ILE A 62 5.30 -5.76 -2.25
C ILE A 62 5.59 -7.14 -1.64
N ASP A 63 6.24 -7.17 -0.47
CA ASP A 63 6.56 -8.40 0.26
C ASP A 63 5.30 -9.12 0.78
N CYS A 64 4.27 -8.39 1.19
CA CYS A 64 2.95 -8.94 1.55
C CYS A 64 2.22 -9.59 0.36
N GLY A 65 2.61 -9.26 -0.88
CA GLY A 65 2.07 -9.87 -2.10
C GLY A 65 0.57 -9.64 -2.30
N GLU A 66 -0.18 -10.71 -2.60
CA GLU A 66 -1.61 -10.59 -2.97
C GLU A 66 -2.50 -10.08 -1.84
N THR A 67 -2.07 -10.24 -0.58
CA THR A 67 -2.83 -9.75 0.59
C THR A 67 -2.90 -8.22 0.64
N ALA A 68 -1.94 -7.52 0.02
CA ALA A 68 -1.90 -6.06 -0.03
C ALA A 68 -2.87 -5.44 -1.04
N LEU A 69 -3.39 -6.21 -1.99
CA LEU A 69 -4.09 -5.65 -3.16
C LEU A 69 -5.43 -5.04 -2.82
N ALA A 70 -6.30 -5.79 -2.15
CA ALA A 70 -7.65 -5.31 -1.86
C ALA A 70 -7.61 -4.05 -0.96
N PRO A 71 -6.81 -4.01 0.12
CA PRO A 71 -6.65 -2.79 0.92
C PRO A 71 -6.11 -1.60 0.10
N LEU A 72 -5.09 -1.82 -0.73
CA LEU A 72 -4.49 -0.76 -1.54
C LEU A 72 -5.44 -0.22 -2.62
N LEU A 73 -6.18 -1.10 -3.30
CA LEU A 73 -7.20 -0.71 -4.29
C LEU A 73 -8.36 0.04 -3.63
N ASN A 74 -8.82 -0.40 -2.45
CA ASN A 74 -9.85 0.30 -1.68
C ASN A 74 -9.40 1.71 -1.27
N ALA A 75 -8.13 1.87 -0.88
CA ALA A 75 -7.57 3.18 -0.57
C ALA A 75 -7.57 4.10 -1.81
N LEU A 76 -7.20 3.59 -2.98
CA LEU A 76 -7.26 4.35 -4.24
C LEU A 76 -8.68 4.76 -4.63
N VAL A 77 -9.69 3.93 -4.33
CA VAL A 77 -11.11 4.28 -4.53
C VAL A 77 -11.53 5.39 -3.58
N SER A 78 -11.05 5.35 -2.34
CA SER A 78 -11.47 6.27 -1.27
C SER A 78 -10.75 7.62 -1.35
N GLN A 79 -9.52 7.64 -1.86
CA GLN A 79 -8.64 8.81 -1.93
C GLN A 79 -8.01 8.96 -3.31
N PRO A 80 -8.81 9.05 -4.39
CA PRO A 80 -8.31 8.96 -5.76
C PRO A 80 -7.43 10.15 -6.17
N ASP A 81 -7.56 11.29 -5.49
CA ASP A 81 -6.79 12.50 -5.77
C ASP A 81 -5.43 12.54 -5.05
N SER A 82 -5.21 11.64 -4.07
CA SER A 82 -3.95 11.62 -3.34
C SER A 82 -2.78 11.31 -4.27
N THR A 83 -1.78 12.19 -4.26
CA THR A 83 -0.60 12.02 -5.10
C THR A 83 0.33 10.95 -4.52
N TRP A 84 0.56 10.95 -3.20
CA TRP A 84 1.48 10.00 -2.57
C TRP A 84 0.94 8.58 -2.60
N LEU A 85 -0.36 8.39 -2.34
CA LEU A 85 -0.98 7.07 -2.45
C LEU A 85 -0.91 6.54 -3.89
N ARG A 86 -1.13 7.38 -4.90
CA ARG A 86 -1.02 6.97 -6.31
C ARG A 86 0.40 6.58 -6.70
N GLU A 87 1.39 7.36 -6.29
CA GLU A 87 2.81 7.05 -6.53
C GLU A 87 3.24 5.75 -5.80
N GLY A 88 2.86 5.60 -4.54
CA GLY A 88 3.09 4.39 -3.75
C GLY A 88 2.45 3.17 -4.39
N ALA A 89 1.17 3.27 -4.77
CA ALA A 89 0.46 2.19 -5.43
C ALA A 89 1.07 1.84 -6.80
N HIS A 90 1.51 2.84 -7.57
CA HIS A 90 2.21 2.63 -8.83
C HIS A 90 3.48 1.80 -8.59
N HIS A 91 4.27 2.16 -7.58
CA HIS A 91 5.47 1.43 -7.21
C HIS A 91 5.17 -0.02 -6.83
N VAL A 92 4.14 -0.26 -6.01
CA VAL A 92 3.73 -1.62 -5.59
C VAL A 92 3.32 -2.47 -6.80
N PHE A 93 2.43 -1.95 -7.65
CA PHE A 93 1.93 -2.70 -8.80
C PHE A 93 2.98 -2.93 -9.89
N SER A 94 3.94 -2.02 -10.05
CA SER A 94 5.03 -2.20 -11.02
C SER A 94 6.11 -3.18 -10.56
N ASN A 95 6.24 -3.43 -9.25
CA ASN A 95 7.29 -4.29 -8.69
C ASN A 95 6.77 -5.64 -8.17
N THR A 96 5.45 -5.86 -8.16
CA THR A 96 4.87 -7.16 -7.83
C THR A 96 5.31 -8.24 -8.82
N ARG A 97 5.60 -9.45 -8.31
CA ARG A 97 5.99 -10.61 -9.14
C ARG A 97 4.81 -11.51 -9.52
N SER A 98 3.61 -11.25 -9.00
CA SER A 98 2.43 -12.06 -9.34
C SER A 98 1.85 -11.63 -10.68
N LEU A 99 1.89 -12.53 -11.66
CA LEU A 99 1.33 -12.28 -12.99
C LEU A 99 -0.17 -11.99 -12.93
N LYS A 100 -0.90 -12.67 -12.03
CA LYS A 100 -2.33 -12.41 -11.79
C LYS A 100 -2.55 -10.96 -11.35
N VAL A 101 -1.72 -10.46 -10.44
CA VAL A 101 -1.77 -9.07 -9.98
C VAL A 101 -1.45 -8.11 -11.11
N GLN A 102 -0.35 -8.34 -11.84
CA GLN A 102 0.04 -7.48 -12.95
C GLN A 102 -1.08 -7.35 -13.99
N GLN A 103 -1.77 -8.45 -14.29
CA GLN A 103 -2.93 -8.45 -15.19
C GLN A 103 -4.11 -7.68 -14.60
N ALA A 104 -4.46 -7.94 -13.34
CA ALA A 104 -5.60 -7.30 -12.68
C ALA A 104 -5.40 -5.78 -12.48
N THR A 105 -4.17 -5.32 -12.30
CA THR A 105 -3.84 -3.91 -12.01
C THR A 105 -3.27 -3.15 -13.21
N ALA A 106 -3.16 -3.77 -14.38
CA ALA A 106 -2.59 -3.15 -15.58
C ALA A 106 -3.27 -1.81 -15.94
N ASP A 107 -4.60 -1.77 -15.87
CA ASP A 107 -5.35 -0.54 -16.17
C ASP A 107 -5.30 0.46 -15.02
N VAL A 108 -5.16 -0.01 -13.77
CA VAL A 108 -4.90 0.86 -12.61
C VAL A 108 -3.58 1.58 -12.81
N VAL A 109 -2.50 0.87 -13.14
CA VAL A 109 -1.17 1.46 -13.37
C VAL A 109 -1.19 2.54 -14.46
N LYS A 110 -1.97 2.35 -15.52
CA LYS A 110 -2.18 3.39 -16.55
C LYS A 110 -2.95 4.59 -15.99
N ALA A 111 -3.98 4.34 -15.21
CA ALA A 111 -4.87 5.34 -14.63
C ALA A 111 -4.23 6.13 -13.47
N LEU A 112 -3.16 5.63 -12.84
CA LEU A 112 -2.46 6.36 -11.77
C LEU A 112 -1.67 7.59 -12.27
N LYS A 113 -1.50 7.77 -13.58
CA LYS A 113 -0.68 8.84 -14.15
C LYS A 113 -1.44 10.16 -14.29
N GLY A 114 -0.82 11.24 -13.81
CA GLY A 114 -1.17 12.63 -14.11
C GLY A 114 -2.11 13.30 -13.09
N PRO A 115 -2.21 14.64 -13.12
CA PRO A 115 -2.95 15.40 -12.12
C PRO A 115 -4.49 15.28 -12.22
N ALA A 116 -5.05 14.78 -13.33
CA ALA A 116 -6.49 14.60 -13.55
C ALA A 116 -6.97 13.15 -13.37
N SER A 117 -6.15 12.30 -12.75
CA SER A 117 -6.31 10.86 -12.82
C SER A 117 -7.31 10.27 -11.82
N GLY A 118 -7.91 11.09 -10.94
CA GLY A 118 -8.78 10.62 -9.85
C GLY A 118 -9.92 9.72 -10.32
N VAL A 119 -10.78 10.21 -11.23
CA VAL A 119 -11.93 9.44 -11.74
C VAL A 119 -11.50 8.15 -12.45
N ALA A 120 -10.46 8.24 -13.29
CA ALA A 120 -9.92 7.08 -14.00
C ALA A 120 -9.33 6.04 -13.04
N THR A 121 -8.67 6.51 -11.96
CA THR A 121 -8.09 5.67 -10.91
C THR A 121 -9.19 4.91 -10.17
N THR A 122 -10.25 5.61 -9.76
CA THR A 122 -11.39 4.99 -9.07
C THR A 122 -12.03 3.89 -9.92
N GLU A 123 -12.37 4.19 -11.18
CA GLU A 123 -13.02 3.18 -12.04
C GLU A 123 -12.12 1.97 -12.30
N ALA A 124 -10.83 2.20 -12.56
CA ALA A 124 -9.87 1.12 -12.77
C ALA A 124 -9.71 0.26 -11.52
N ALA A 125 -9.63 0.89 -10.34
CA ALA A 125 -9.49 0.19 -9.07
C ALA A 125 -10.73 -0.66 -8.73
N VAL A 126 -11.94 -0.14 -8.97
CA VAL A 126 -13.19 -0.90 -8.79
C VAL A 126 -13.22 -2.13 -9.70
N ARG A 127 -12.84 -1.98 -10.98
CA ARG A 127 -12.76 -3.11 -11.91
C ARG A 127 -11.75 -4.16 -11.45
N ALA A 128 -10.58 -3.72 -10.97
CA ALA A 128 -9.56 -4.62 -10.45
C ALA A 128 -10.05 -5.41 -9.22
N LEU A 129 -10.77 -4.76 -8.30
CA LEU A 129 -11.39 -5.42 -7.14
C LEU A 129 -12.37 -6.52 -7.55
N MET A 130 -13.25 -6.24 -8.52
CA MET A 130 -14.20 -7.23 -9.04
C MET A 130 -13.47 -8.43 -9.66
N ALA A 131 -12.38 -8.19 -10.40
CA ALA A 131 -11.60 -9.24 -11.04
C ALA A 131 -10.84 -10.14 -10.04
N LEU A 132 -10.58 -9.67 -8.82
CA LEU A 132 -9.95 -10.47 -7.77
C LEU A 132 -10.92 -11.40 -7.04
N GLN A 133 -12.24 -11.15 -7.16
CA GLN A 133 -13.31 -11.90 -6.49
C GLN A 133 -13.92 -13.02 -7.36
N GLY A 134 -13.65 -13.03 -8.66
CA GLY A 134 -14.07 -14.07 -9.61
C GLY A 134 -12.99 -15.12 -9.84
#